data_AF-A0A4Q4T0C0-F1
#
_entry.id   AF-A0A4Q4T0C0-F1
#
_cell.length_a   1.000
_cell.length_b   1.000
_cell.length_c   1.000
_cell.angle_alpha   90.00
_cell.angle_beta   90.00
_cell.angle_gamma   90.00
#
_symmetry.space_group_name_H-M   'P 1'
#
loop_
_entity.id
_entity.type
_entity.pdbx_description
1 polymer ?
#
loop_
_entity_poly.entity_id
_entity_poly.type
_entity_poly.pdbx_seq_one_letter_code
_entity_poly.pdbx_strand_id
1 'polypeptide(L)'
;MKFIVSPASSQTGRAAVQALLNDTSAPLVVGIYRDLGKVPAGFSSHPNFKAVQGNLTDPSSLDFAGVDGVIVMTPPKYDGSDNIAHAKVIAENVSTLDIGRTCAKELLGTGSGSATNPQIIDLQGPDWYSTRDVQKAFEHVTGKSIEVRLVEKDKLADFFAQFLPSSLVGDYTEMSLSILPGGLLDAEAKTLQNARRGQDTLVDAFKRMWDEANT
;
A
#
# COMPACT_ATOMS: atom_id res chain seq x y z
N MET A 1 5.59 -17.72 -16.91
CA MET A 1 5.87 -17.54 -15.47
C MET A 1 4.57 -17.71 -14.68
N LYS A 2 4.65 -18.24 -13.46
CA LYS A 2 3.54 -18.43 -12.52
C LYS A 2 3.86 -17.70 -11.22
N PHE A 3 3.00 -16.75 -10.84
CA PHE A 3 3.17 -15.92 -9.66
C PHE A 3 2.00 -16.05 -8.69
N ILE A 4 2.29 -15.93 -7.39
CA ILE A 4 1.26 -15.87 -6.35
C ILE A 4 1.24 -14.48 -5.70
N VAL A 5 0.04 -13.97 -5.40
CA VAL A 5 -0.16 -12.78 -4.56
C VAL A 5 -0.98 -13.15 -3.33
N SER A 6 -0.48 -12.83 -2.13
CA SER A 6 -1.14 -13.16 -0.85
C SER A 6 -0.98 -12.07 0.22
N PRO A 7 -2.07 -11.55 0.81
CA PRO A 7 -3.46 -11.74 0.43
C PRO A 7 -3.81 -10.92 -0.82
N ALA A 8 -4.47 -11.52 -1.81
CA ALA A 8 -4.86 -10.85 -3.05
C ALA A 8 -6.08 -9.92 -2.90
N SER A 9 -6.74 -9.93 -1.74
CA SER A 9 -7.90 -9.07 -1.46
C SER A 9 -7.56 -7.68 -0.93
N SER A 10 -6.32 -7.43 -0.50
CA SER A 10 -5.88 -6.10 -0.05
C SER A 10 -5.81 -5.12 -1.23
N GLN A 11 -5.80 -3.81 -0.96
CA GLN A 11 -5.70 -2.82 -2.04
C GLN A 11 -4.40 -3.00 -2.86
N THR A 12 -3.26 -3.08 -2.18
CA THR A 12 -1.96 -3.34 -2.83
C THR A 12 -1.92 -4.72 -3.50
N GLY A 13 -2.52 -5.76 -2.91
CA GLY A 13 -2.57 -7.10 -3.49
C GLY A 13 -3.37 -7.11 -4.79
N ARG A 14 -4.54 -6.44 -4.81
CA ARG A 14 -5.33 -6.23 -6.04
C ARG A 14 -4.55 -5.45 -7.09
N ALA A 15 -3.85 -4.39 -6.67
CA ALA A 15 -3.02 -3.60 -7.57
C ALA A 15 -1.88 -4.42 -8.20
N ALA A 16 -1.22 -5.26 -7.40
CA ALA A 16 -0.17 -6.17 -7.88
C ALA A 16 -0.73 -7.22 -8.85
N VAL A 17 -1.87 -7.84 -8.54
CA VAL A 17 -2.56 -8.77 -9.46
C VAL A 17 -2.88 -8.07 -10.78
N GLN A 18 -3.49 -6.88 -10.73
CA GLN A 18 -3.83 -6.12 -11.93
C GLN A 18 -2.58 -5.77 -12.76
N ALA A 19 -1.49 -5.35 -12.10
CA ALA A 19 -0.24 -5.03 -12.77
C ALA A 19 0.39 -6.26 -13.46
N LEU A 20 0.38 -7.42 -12.80
CA LEU A 20 0.86 -8.68 -13.39
C LEU A 20 0.00 -9.13 -14.57
N LEU A 21 -1.33 -9.02 -14.47
CA LEU A 21 -2.25 -9.40 -15.55
C LEU A 21 -2.15 -8.49 -16.78
N ASN A 22 -1.76 -7.23 -16.59
CA ASN A 22 -1.57 -6.26 -17.68
C ASN A 22 -0.21 -6.39 -18.38
N ASP A 23 0.70 -7.23 -17.88
CA ASP A 23 2.03 -7.39 -18.46
C ASP A 23 2.00 -8.21 -19.75
N THR A 24 2.82 -7.81 -20.73
CA THR A 24 2.85 -8.43 -22.06
C THR A 24 3.46 -9.83 -22.07
N SER A 25 4.26 -10.20 -21.05
CA SER A 25 4.72 -11.58 -20.86
C SER A 25 3.59 -12.54 -20.45
N ALA A 26 2.40 -11.99 -20.14
CA ALA A 26 1.17 -12.72 -19.85
C ALA A 26 1.36 -13.83 -18.80
N PRO A 27 1.88 -13.52 -17.60
CA PRO A 27 2.12 -14.53 -16.58
C PRO A 27 0.81 -15.14 -16.08
N LEU A 28 0.87 -16.40 -15.61
CA LEU A 28 -0.19 -17.00 -14.82
C LEU A 28 -0.16 -16.40 -13.41
N VAL A 29 -1.27 -15.80 -12.97
CA VAL A 29 -1.38 -15.15 -11.67
C VAL A 29 -2.36 -15.90 -10.80
N VAL A 30 -1.92 -16.29 -9.60
CA VAL A 30 -2.74 -16.96 -8.59
C VAL A 30 -2.95 -16.00 -7.41
N GLY A 31 -4.19 -15.60 -7.17
CA GLY A 31 -4.54 -14.79 -6.01
C GLY A 31 -5.01 -15.66 -4.84
N ILE A 32 -4.39 -15.52 -3.67
CA ILE A 32 -4.83 -16.18 -2.44
C ILE A 32 -5.83 -15.29 -1.71
N TYR A 33 -7.04 -15.83 -1.48
CA TYR A 33 -8.12 -15.17 -0.79
C TYR A 33 -8.56 -16.00 0.42
N ARG A 34 -8.78 -15.36 1.56
CA ARG A 34 -9.45 -16.04 2.69
C ARG A 34 -10.92 -16.33 2.39
N ASP A 35 -11.54 -15.41 1.67
CA ASP A 35 -12.93 -15.41 1.25
C ASP A 35 -12.99 -15.18 -0.28
N LEU A 36 -13.38 -16.22 -1.02
CA LEU A 36 -13.49 -16.17 -2.48
C LEU A 36 -14.59 -15.22 -2.97
N GLY A 37 -15.55 -14.85 -2.11
CA GLY A 37 -16.55 -13.83 -2.44
C GLY A 37 -15.95 -12.44 -2.63
N LYS A 38 -14.69 -12.22 -2.21
CA LYS A 38 -13.96 -10.95 -2.38
C LYS A 38 -13.13 -10.88 -3.67
N VAL A 39 -13.21 -11.89 -4.54
CA VAL A 39 -12.53 -11.89 -5.83
C VAL A 39 -13.25 -10.92 -6.78
N PRO A 40 -12.57 -9.92 -7.35
CA PRO A 40 -13.17 -9.03 -8.34
C PRO A 40 -13.67 -9.80 -9.57
N ALA A 41 -14.85 -9.45 -10.08
CA ALA A 41 -15.44 -10.11 -11.25
C ALA A 41 -14.50 -10.07 -12.48
N GLY A 42 -13.85 -8.92 -12.72
CA GLY A 42 -12.91 -8.76 -13.82
C GLY A 42 -11.67 -9.66 -13.75
N PHE A 43 -11.24 -10.06 -12.54
CA PHE A 43 -10.15 -11.02 -12.38
C PHE A 43 -10.63 -12.44 -12.66
N SER A 44 -11.82 -12.80 -12.15
CA SER A 44 -12.38 -14.15 -12.32
C SER A 44 -12.59 -14.54 -13.78
N SER A 45 -12.86 -13.57 -14.66
CA SER A 45 -13.01 -13.79 -16.10
C SER A 45 -11.69 -13.81 -16.88
N HIS A 46 -10.56 -13.45 -16.26
CA HIS A 46 -9.29 -13.31 -16.97
C HIS A 46 -8.64 -14.70 -17.19
N PRO A 47 -8.25 -15.07 -18.42
CA PRO A 47 -7.77 -16.43 -18.74
C PRO A 47 -6.50 -16.83 -17.98
N ASN A 48 -5.66 -15.84 -17.63
CA ASN A 48 -4.42 -16.06 -16.89
C ASN A 48 -4.54 -15.83 -15.38
N PHE A 49 -5.76 -15.74 -14.84
CA PHE A 49 -5.97 -15.57 -13.40
C PHE A 49 -6.64 -16.79 -12.78
N LYS A 50 -6.19 -17.16 -11.58
CA LYS A 50 -6.85 -18.17 -10.73
C LYS A 50 -6.96 -17.66 -9.31
N ALA A 51 -8.18 -17.62 -8.77
CA ALA A 51 -8.37 -17.44 -7.33
C ALA A 51 -8.29 -18.79 -6.60
N VAL A 52 -7.61 -18.82 -5.47
CA VAL A 52 -7.58 -19.97 -4.56
C VAL A 52 -7.91 -19.53 -3.15
N GLN A 53 -8.63 -20.38 -2.43
CA GLN A 53 -8.92 -20.12 -1.02
C GLN A 53 -7.70 -20.51 -0.18
N GLY A 54 -7.27 -19.63 0.72
CA GLY A 54 -6.14 -19.89 1.61
C GLY A 54 -6.03 -18.84 2.72
N ASN A 55 -5.35 -19.22 3.80
CA ASN A 55 -5.18 -18.39 4.98
C ASN A 55 -3.69 -18.35 5.37
N LEU A 56 -3.12 -17.13 5.43
CA LEU A 56 -1.72 -16.92 5.83
C LEU A 56 -1.38 -17.39 7.25
N THR A 57 -2.38 -17.59 8.12
CA THR A 57 -2.18 -18.14 9.47
C THR A 57 -2.30 -19.67 9.52
N ASP A 58 -2.64 -20.32 8.42
CA ASP A 58 -2.76 -21.78 8.30
C ASP A 58 -1.88 -22.27 7.14
N PRO A 59 -0.64 -22.67 7.41
CA PRO A 59 0.29 -23.14 6.37
C PRO A 59 -0.25 -24.32 5.56
N SER A 60 -1.15 -25.14 6.13
CA SER A 60 -1.73 -26.29 5.41
C SER A 60 -2.69 -25.87 4.29
N SER A 61 -3.18 -24.63 4.35
CA SER A 61 -4.06 -24.04 3.32
C SER A 61 -3.31 -23.35 2.17
N LEU A 62 -1.97 -23.38 2.17
CA LEU A 62 -1.13 -22.67 1.22
C LEU A 62 -0.31 -23.65 0.37
N ASP A 63 -0.36 -23.48 -0.95
CA ASP A 63 0.47 -24.21 -1.90
C ASP A 63 1.26 -23.25 -2.79
N PHE A 64 2.57 -23.18 -2.56
CA PHE A 64 3.51 -22.38 -3.35
C PHE A 64 4.33 -23.25 -4.33
N ALA A 65 3.97 -24.52 -4.54
CA ALA A 65 4.75 -25.41 -5.40
C ALA A 65 4.72 -24.95 -6.88
N GLY A 66 5.90 -25.00 -7.50
CA GLY A 66 6.10 -24.72 -8.92
C GLY A 66 5.77 -23.29 -9.33
N VAL A 67 5.88 -22.32 -8.41
CA VAL A 67 5.77 -20.89 -8.74
C VAL A 67 7.14 -20.26 -8.88
N ASP A 68 7.24 -19.27 -9.77
CA ASP A 68 8.47 -18.53 -10.03
C ASP A 68 8.70 -17.41 -9.00
N GLY A 69 7.64 -16.98 -8.31
CA GLY A 69 7.73 -15.95 -7.29
C GLY A 69 6.41 -15.71 -6.54
N VAL A 70 6.53 -15.11 -5.36
CA VAL A 70 5.40 -14.81 -4.47
C VAL A 70 5.50 -13.35 -3.99
N ILE A 71 4.42 -12.59 -4.14
CA ILE A 71 4.23 -11.34 -3.43
C ILE A 71 3.48 -11.66 -2.14
N VAL A 72 4.17 -11.50 -1.02
CA VAL A 72 3.58 -11.60 0.31
C VAL A 72 3.47 -10.21 0.88
N MET A 73 2.25 -9.81 1.24
CA MET A 73 2.06 -8.65 2.10
C MET A 73 1.80 -9.17 3.51
N THR A 74 2.79 -9.01 4.38
CA THR A 74 2.61 -9.33 5.78
C THR A 74 1.67 -8.30 6.40
N PRO A 75 0.59 -8.72 7.08
CA PRO A 75 -0.16 -7.81 7.92
C PRO A 75 0.77 -7.15 8.93
N PRO A 76 0.51 -5.90 9.35
CA PRO A 76 1.39 -5.16 10.26
C PRO A 76 1.65 -5.85 11.60
N LYS A 77 0.79 -6.80 12.06
CA LYS A 77 1.14 -8.17 12.50
C LYS A 77 0.00 -8.90 13.25
N TYR A 78 0.12 -10.23 13.33
CA TYR A 78 -0.79 -11.20 13.99
C TYR A 78 -0.14 -11.89 15.23
N ASP A 79 1.07 -11.49 15.66
CA ASP A 79 1.89 -12.20 16.67
C ASP A 79 2.02 -11.53 18.07
N GLY A 80 1.41 -10.36 18.28
CA GLY A 80 1.36 -9.69 19.59
C GLY A 80 2.61 -8.90 20.01
N SER A 81 3.58 -8.66 19.12
CA SER A 81 4.75 -7.80 19.36
C SER A 81 4.51 -6.31 19.03
N ASP A 82 5.34 -5.40 19.58
CA ASP A 82 5.10 -3.94 19.65
C ASP A 82 4.88 -3.24 18.29
N ASN A 83 3.65 -2.78 18.08
CA ASN A 83 3.14 -2.14 16.87
C ASN A 83 3.78 -0.78 16.58
N ILE A 84 4.23 -0.06 17.62
CA ILE A 84 4.70 1.33 17.50
C ILE A 84 6.07 1.39 16.82
N ALA A 85 6.92 0.36 16.95
CA ALA A 85 8.24 0.33 16.30
C ALA A 85 8.17 0.13 14.76
N HIS A 86 7.10 -0.47 14.24
CA HIS A 86 6.95 -0.79 12.81
C HIS A 86 6.10 0.24 12.06
N ALA A 87 5.04 0.77 12.69
CA ALA A 87 4.29 1.91 12.16
C ALA A 87 5.20 3.14 11.98
N LYS A 88 6.20 3.29 12.85
CA LYS A 88 7.28 4.28 12.79
C LYS A 88 8.14 4.28 11.53
N VAL A 89 8.02 3.29 10.64
CA VAL A 89 8.73 3.19 9.35
C VAL A 89 7.80 3.45 8.16
N ILE A 90 6.48 3.46 8.36
CA ILE A 90 5.49 3.43 7.27
C ILE A 90 4.53 4.60 7.41
N ALA A 91 4.98 5.76 6.91
CA ALA A 91 4.09 6.79 6.42
C ALA A 91 4.78 7.51 5.24
N GLU A 92 4.97 6.76 4.16
CA GLU A 92 5.30 7.36 2.88
C GLU A 92 4.04 7.44 2.02
N ASN A 93 3.87 8.61 1.43
CA ASN A 93 2.75 8.98 0.60
C ASN A 93 2.87 8.34 -0.79
N VAL A 94 2.69 7.02 -0.87
CA VAL A 94 2.74 6.26 -2.11
C VAL A 94 1.39 5.62 -2.40
N SER A 95 0.95 5.71 -3.67
CA SER A 95 -0.27 5.05 -4.12
C SER A 95 -0.14 3.53 -4.01
N THR A 96 -1.21 2.85 -3.58
CA THR A 96 -1.27 1.38 -3.59
C THR A 96 -1.08 0.80 -5.00
N LEU A 97 -1.42 1.58 -6.04
CA LEU A 97 -1.15 1.21 -7.44
C LEU A 97 0.34 1.20 -7.75
N ASP A 98 1.09 2.20 -7.28
CA ASP A 98 2.53 2.26 -7.48
C ASP A 98 3.25 1.15 -6.73
N ILE A 99 2.85 0.86 -5.49
CA ILE A 99 3.35 -0.32 -4.76
C ILE A 99 3.10 -1.59 -5.57
N GLY A 100 1.86 -1.80 -6.04
CA GLY A 100 1.50 -2.97 -6.84
C GLY A 100 2.31 -3.10 -8.13
N ARG A 101 2.50 -2.01 -8.87
CA ARG A 101 3.32 -1.95 -10.09
C ARG A 101 4.78 -2.26 -9.80
N THR A 102 5.35 -1.69 -8.74
CA THR A 102 6.74 -1.96 -8.35
C THR A 102 6.91 -3.41 -7.96
N CYS A 103 6.04 -3.97 -7.11
CA CYS A 103 6.12 -5.39 -6.74
C CYS A 103 6.02 -6.30 -7.98
N ALA A 104 5.08 -6.04 -8.90
CA ALA A 104 4.94 -6.80 -10.13
C ALA A 104 6.21 -6.72 -11.00
N LYS A 105 6.77 -5.52 -11.19
CA LYS A 105 8.00 -5.29 -11.95
C LYS A 105 9.18 -6.08 -11.37
N GLU A 106 9.37 -6.05 -10.06
CA GLU A 106 10.47 -6.79 -9.43
C GLU A 106 10.29 -8.28 -9.54
N LEU A 107 9.04 -8.76 -9.38
CA LEU A 107 8.74 -10.17 -9.52
C LEU A 107 8.99 -10.67 -10.94
N LEU A 108 8.59 -9.90 -11.95
CA LEU A 108 8.85 -10.19 -13.36
C LEU A 108 10.34 -10.15 -13.72
N GLY A 109 11.12 -9.33 -13.00
CA GLY A 109 12.57 -9.24 -13.16
C GLY A 109 13.37 -10.34 -12.46
N THR A 110 12.73 -11.21 -11.67
CA THR A 110 13.42 -12.30 -10.97
C THR A 110 14.11 -13.25 -11.97
N GLY A 111 15.30 -13.74 -11.61
CA GLY A 111 16.08 -14.63 -12.48
C GLY A 111 16.94 -13.92 -13.55
N SER A 112 16.85 -12.59 -13.70
CA SER A 112 17.66 -11.81 -14.66
C SER A 112 19.14 -11.62 -14.25
N GLY A 113 19.58 -12.19 -13.11
CA GLY A 113 20.99 -12.33 -12.74
C GLY A 113 21.72 -11.06 -12.26
N SER A 114 21.03 -9.93 -12.08
CA SER A 114 21.67 -8.62 -11.91
C SER A 114 21.54 -7.96 -10.52
N ALA A 115 20.88 -8.57 -9.53
CA ALA A 115 20.63 -7.94 -8.23
C ALA A 115 21.33 -8.66 -7.06
N THR A 116 21.84 -7.89 -6.10
CA THR A 116 22.26 -8.38 -4.78
C THR A 116 21.03 -8.84 -3.99
N ASN A 117 21.10 -10.02 -3.39
CA ASN A 117 20.02 -10.59 -2.57
C ASN A 117 20.40 -10.54 -1.07
N PRO A 118 19.53 -10.04 -0.17
CA PRO A 118 18.24 -9.41 -0.46
C PRO A 118 18.40 -8.04 -1.14
N GLN A 119 17.45 -7.70 -2.01
CA GLN A 119 17.34 -6.35 -2.55
C GLN A 119 16.40 -5.53 -1.67
N ILE A 120 16.87 -4.38 -1.18
CA ILE A 120 16.04 -3.41 -0.45
C ILE A 120 15.63 -2.33 -1.45
N ILE A 121 14.34 -2.02 -1.50
CA ILE A 121 13.77 -1.05 -2.42
C ILE A 121 12.95 -0.06 -1.62
N ASP A 122 13.47 1.16 -1.52
CA ASP A 122 12.72 2.29 -1.00
C ASP A 122 11.83 2.82 -2.12
N LEU A 123 10.52 2.94 -1.86
CA LEU A 123 9.53 3.36 -2.84
C LEU A 123 8.72 4.53 -2.28
N GLN A 124 8.88 5.69 -2.90
CA GLN A 124 8.16 6.90 -2.55
C GLN A 124 7.15 7.27 -3.63
N GLY A 125 6.17 8.10 -3.28
CA GLY A 125 5.34 8.79 -4.27
C GLY A 125 6.17 9.65 -5.24
N PRO A 126 5.55 10.14 -6.33
CA PRO A 126 6.24 10.96 -7.33
C PRO A 126 6.85 12.21 -6.71
N ASP A 127 6.11 12.85 -5.78
CA ASP A 127 6.51 14.10 -5.14
C ASP A 127 6.20 14.09 -3.63
N TRP A 128 6.97 14.89 -2.89
CA TRP A 128 6.62 15.26 -1.52
C TRP A 128 5.56 16.34 -1.53
N TYR A 129 4.61 16.26 -0.61
CA TYR A 129 3.53 17.24 -0.52
C TYR A 129 3.33 17.76 0.91
N SER A 130 2.95 19.02 0.99
CA SER A 130 2.53 19.67 2.22
C SER A 130 1.01 19.54 2.42
N THR A 131 0.52 19.89 3.61
CA THR A 131 -0.92 20.04 3.88
C THR A 131 -1.60 21.02 2.91
N ARG A 132 -0.88 22.03 2.41
CA ARG A 132 -1.41 22.99 1.44
C ARG A 132 -1.55 22.40 0.04
N ASP A 133 -0.67 21.47 -0.34
CA ASP A 133 -0.79 20.76 -1.61
C ASP A 133 -1.95 19.77 -1.57
N VAL A 134 -2.16 19.11 -0.43
CA VAL A 134 -3.36 18.30 -0.14
C VAL A 134 -4.63 19.15 -0.27
N GLN A 135 -4.68 20.32 0.37
CA GLN A 135 -5.80 21.25 0.26
C GLN A 135 -6.10 21.58 -1.21
N LYS A 136 -5.10 22.05 -1.96
CA LYS A 136 -5.26 22.42 -3.38
C LYS A 136 -5.74 21.26 -4.24
N ALA A 137 -5.23 20.05 -4.00
CA ALA A 137 -5.64 18.87 -4.75
C ALA A 137 -7.12 18.53 -4.49
N PHE A 138 -7.59 18.62 -3.23
CA PHE A 138 -9.02 18.45 -2.92
C PHE A 138 -9.89 19.54 -3.55
N GLU A 139 -9.49 20.81 -3.47
CA GLU A 139 -10.25 21.90 -4.09
C GLU A 139 -10.33 21.73 -5.61
N HIS A 140 -9.23 21.30 -6.23
CA HIS A 140 -9.18 21.00 -7.66
C HIS A 140 -10.13 19.88 -8.07
N VAL A 141 -10.11 18.75 -7.35
CA VAL A 141 -10.94 17.57 -7.69
C VAL A 141 -12.42 17.83 -7.42
N THR A 142 -12.74 18.48 -6.31
CA THR A 142 -14.14 18.63 -5.86
C THR A 142 -14.82 19.90 -6.38
N GLY A 143 -14.04 20.90 -6.83
CA GLY A 143 -14.54 22.24 -7.16
C GLY A 143 -15.05 23.03 -5.95
N LYS A 144 -14.83 22.54 -4.72
CA LYS A 144 -15.27 23.18 -3.48
C LYS A 144 -14.09 23.86 -2.80
N SER A 145 -14.34 24.96 -2.09
CA SER A 145 -13.33 25.52 -1.19
C SER A 145 -13.21 24.65 0.07
N ILE A 146 -11.98 24.40 0.49
CA ILE A 146 -11.65 23.52 1.62
C ILE A 146 -10.85 24.31 2.65
N GLU A 147 -11.31 24.30 3.90
CA GLU A 147 -10.62 24.94 5.02
C GLU A 147 -9.58 23.98 5.63
N VAL A 148 -8.37 24.48 5.88
CA VAL A 148 -7.34 23.77 6.66
C VAL A 148 -7.32 24.32 8.08
N ARG A 149 -7.56 23.46 9.07
CA ARG A 149 -7.52 23.80 10.50
C ARG A 149 -6.29 23.20 11.17
N LEU A 150 -5.56 24.03 11.91
CA LEU A 150 -4.42 23.59 12.69
C LEU A 150 -4.90 22.89 13.96
N VAL A 151 -4.31 21.72 14.23
CA VAL A 151 -4.39 21.04 15.52
C VAL A 151 -3.00 21.01 16.11
N GLU A 152 -2.84 21.60 17.29
CA GLU A 152 -1.55 21.64 17.99
C GLU A 152 -1.09 20.23 18.41
N LYS A 153 0.22 20.01 18.50
CA LYS A 153 0.81 18.69 18.79
C LYS A 153 0.27 18.08 20.09
N ASP A 154 0.11 18.90 21.13
CA ASP A 154 -0.40 18.50 22.44
C ASP A 154 -1.92 18.25 22.46
N LYS A 155 -2.64 18.65 21.40
CA LYS A 155 -4.10 18.47 21.24
C LYS A 155 -4.47 17.36 20.27
N LEU A 156 -3.50 16.69 19.64
CA LEU A 156 -3.76 15.64 18.66
C LEU A 156 -4.58 14.48 19.24
N ALA A 157 -4.26 14.03 20.46
CA ALA A 157 -5.01 12.95 21.12
C ALA A 157 -6.48 13.32 21.36
N ASP A 158 -6.74 14.51 21.91
CA ASP A 158 -8.09 15.01 22.13
C ASP A 158 -8.86 15.19 20.81
N PHE A 159 -8.17 15.60 19.75
CA PHE A 159 -8.74 15.71 18.42
C PHE A 159 -9.17 14.34 17.88
N PHE A 160 -8.27 13.36 17.89
CA PHE A 160 -8.56 12.01 17.40
C PHE A 160 -9.64 11.30 18.23
N ALA A 161 -9.68 11.53 19.54
CA ALA A 161 -10.69 10.96 20.44
C ALA A 161 -12.13 11.36 20.10
N GLN A 162 -12.34 12.41 19.30
CA GLN A 162 -13.68 12.83 18.87
C GLN A 162 -14.33 11.86 17.89
N PHE A 163 -13.54 11.06 17.16
CA PHE A 163 -14.05 10.19 16.10
C PHE A 163 -13.41 8.80 16.03
N LEU A 164 -12.28 8.58 16.72
CA LEU A 164 -11.66 7.25 16.83
C LEU A 164 -12.08 6.54 18.12
N PRO A 165 -12.18 5.20 18.11
CA PRO A 165 -12.19 4.40 19.32
C PRO A 165 -10.99 4.72 20.20
N SER A 166 -11.18 4.76 21.52
CA SER A 166 -10.12 5.10 22.49
C SER A 166 -8.87 4.23 22.35
N SER A 167 -9.02 2.96 21.94
CA SER A 167 -7.92 2.02 21.71
C SER A 167 -7.02 2.40 20.54
N LEU A 168 -7.46 3.27 19.61
CA LEU A 168 -6.69 3.70 18.44
C LEU A 168 -6.13 5.12 18.58
N VAL A 169 -6.60 5.90 19.56
CA VAL A 169 -6.20 7.31 19.71
C VAL A 169 -4.68 7.45 19.91
N GLY A 170 -4.09 6.59 20.74
CA GLY A 170 -2.64 6.57 20.99
C GLY A 170 -1.84 6.33 19.71
N ASP A 171 -2.20 5.29 18.97
CA ASP A 171 -1.52 4.90 17.72
C ASP A 171 -1.58 6.01 16.66
N TYR A 172 -2.75 6.61 16.45
CA TYR A 172 -2.90 7.71 15.48
C TYR A 172 -2.20 9.01 15.91
N THR A 173 -2.13 9.27 17.22
CA THR A 173 -1.38 10.42 17.75
C THR A 173 0.11 10.22 17.52
N GLU A 174 0.63 9.04 17.85
CA GLU A 174 2.05 8.69 17.66
C GLU A 174 2.44 8.74 16.18
N MET A 175 1.65 8.11 15.31
CA MET A 175 1.88 8.14 13.85
C MET A 175 1.93 9.58 13.33
N SER A 176 1.00 10.44 13.76
CA SER A 176 0.98 11.85 13.35
C SER A 176 2.22 12.61 13.83
N LEU A 177 2.66 12.39 15.07
CA LEU A 177 3.86 13.02 15.60
C LEU A 177 5.14 12.54 14.89
N SER A 178 5.18 11.28 14.45
CA SER A 178 6.34 10.69 13.79
C SER A 178 6.70 11.35 12.45
N ILE A 179 5.70 11.86 11.71
CA ILE A 179 5.87 12.53 10.41
C ILE A 179 6.03 14.05 10.48
N LEU A 180 5.73 14.66 11.63
CA LEU A 180 5.89 16.11 11.80
C LEU A 180 7.37 16.50 11.88
N PRO A 181 7.73 17.78 11.65
CA PRO A 181 9.10 18.24 11.79
C PRO A 181 9.71 17.86 13.15
N GLY A 182 10.88 17.22 13.10
CA GLY A 182 11.58 16.67 14.27
C GLY A 182 11.09 15.29 14.72
N GLY A 183 10.11 14.70 14.03
CA GLY A 183 9.68 13.32 14.21
C GLY A 183 10.64 12.33 13.55
N LEU A 184 10.46 11.04 13.87
CA LEU A 184 11.34 9.97 13.40
C LEU A 184 11.36 9.86 11.86
N LEU A 185 10.20 9.94 11.21
CA LEU A 185 10.08 9.78 9.76
C LEU A 185 10.56 11.01 8.99
N ASP A 186 10.50 12.21 9.59
CA ASP A 186 11.12 13.41 9.01
C ASP A 186 12.67 13.29 8.95
N ALA A 187 13.27 12.56 9.89
CA ALA A 187 14.70 12.29 9.87
C ALA A 187 15.08 11.24 8.81
N GLU A 188 14.32 10.15 8.72
CA GLU A 188 14.55 9.08 7.73
C GLU A 188 14.30 9.55 6.29
N ALA A 189 13.24 10.32 6.04
CA ALA A 189 12.95 10.88 4.72
C ALA A 189 14.11 11.69 4.13
N LYS A 190 14.90 12.36 4.98
CA LYS A 190 16.05 13.18 4.57
C LYS A 190 17.29 12.36 4.23
N THR A 191 17.37 11.10 4.66
CA THR A 191 18.54 10.23 4.45
C THR A 191 18.33 9.21 3.33
N LEU A 192 17.09 8.98 2.90
CA LEU A 192 16.76 8.08 1.79
C LEU A 192 17.30 8.62 0.45
N GLN A 193 18.39 8.01 -0.01
CA GLN A 193 18.97 8.25 -1.33
C GLN A 193 18.53 7.17 -2.31
N ASN A 194 18.25 7.54 -3.56
CA ASN A 194 17.91 6.61 -4.65
C ASN A 194 16.57 5.86 -4.50
N ALA A 195 15.63 6.39 -3.71
CA ALA A 195 14.28 5.85 -3.65
C ALA A 195 13.64 5.84 -5.05
N ARG A 196 12.98 4.73 -5.39
CA ARG A 196 12.17 4.64 -6.60
C ARG A 196 10.96 5.53 -6.46
N ARG A 197 10.52 6.12 -7.56
CA ARG A 197 9.38 7.03 -7.61
C ARG A 197 8.18 6.34 -8.24
N GLY A 198 7.06 6.42 -7.53
CA GLY A 198 5.74 6.18 -8.08
C GLY A 198 5.38 7.20 -9.16
N GLN A 199 4.25 6.97 -9.80
CA GLN A 199 3.76 7.82 -10.91
C GLN A 199 2.43 8.48 -10.57
N ASP A 200 1.64 7.92 -9.64
CA ASP A 200 0.34 8.45 -9.30
C ASP A 200 0.50 9.71 -8.43
N THR A 201 0.00 10.84 -8.94
CA THR A 201 0.00 12.10 -8.20
C THR A 201 -1.10 12.13 -7.13
N LEU A 202 -1.02 13.12 -6.24
CA LEU A 202 -2.06 13.38 -5.25
C LEU A 202 -3.43 13.66 -5.89
N VAL A 203 -3.44 14.36 -7.03
CA VAL A 203 -4.66 14.64 -7.79
C VAL A 203 -5.23 13.36 -8.40
N ASP A 204 -4.40 12.49 -8.97
CA ASP A 204 -4.84 11.20 -9.53
C ASP A 204 -5.48 10.32 -8.45
N ALA A 205 -4.85 10.25 -7.28
CA ALA A 205 -5.35 9.49 -6.14
C ALA A 205 -6.70 10.02 -5.65
N PHE A 206 -6.81 11.34 -5.43
CA PHE A 206 -8.06 11.95 -4.96
C PHE A 206 -9.17 11.89 -6.00
N LYS A 207 -8.85 12.04 -7.28
CA LYS A 207 -9.85 11.92 -8.34
C LYS A 207 -10.47 10.53 -8.36
N ARG A 208 -9.66 9.46 -8.28
CA ARG A 208 -10.21 8.09 -8.16
C ARG A 208 -11.10 7.92 -6.94
N MET A 209 -10.63 8.35 -5.76
CA MET A 209 -11.42 8.24 -4.53
C MET A 209 -12.75 8.99 -4.63
N TRP A 210 -12.72 10.17 -5.27
CA TRP A 210 -13.91 10.97 -5.50
C TRP A 210 -14.88 10.29 -6.47
N ASP A 211 -14.38 9.79 -7.60
CA ASP A 211 -15.19 9.09 -8.59
C ASP A 211 -15.82 7.82 -7.99
N GLU A 212 -15.07 7.04 -7.20
CA GLU A 212 -15.56 5.85 -6.48
C GLU A 212 -16.63 6.18 -5.43
N ALA A 213 -16.55 7.33 -4.76
CA ALA A 213 -17.54 7.76 -3.77
C ALA A 213 -18.83 8.30 -4.40
N ASN A 214 -18.81 8.64 -5.70
CA ASN A 214 -19.93 9.23 -6.43
C ASN A 214 -20.48 8.30 -7.53
N THR A 215 -20.12 7.02 -7.50
CA THR A 215 -20.67 5.95 -8.36
C THR A 215 -21.58 5.01 -7.58
#